data_AF-G2Z064-F1
#
_entry.id   AF-G2Z064-F1
#
_cell.length_a   1.000
_cell.length_b   1.000
_cell.length_c   1.000
_cell.angle_alpha   90.00
_cell.angle_beta   90.00
_cell.angle_gamma   90.00
#
_symmetry.space_group_name_H-M   'P 1'
#
loop_
_entity.id
_entity.type
_entity.pdbx_description
1 polymer ?
#
loop_
_entity_poly.entity_id
_entity_poly.type
_entity_poly.pdbx_seq_one_letter_code
_entity_poly.pdbx_strand_id
1 'polypeptide(L)'
;MKKNQHNFLQQVLFLMGFMLCGYAQAQELNQYKYALVPSKFSFLKEVDAYHLNTLSKLYLQKYGFETYLDSDTQPEDFVQNNCNKIFMDLIENNSLFATKITIVLKDCKGNILSKSEEATSREKEYAVAYNMALRMAFNNYLALKNHQYKPTATEKKEPEILHNQTTTPIDSAQDLNTTNTFLAAKTAQGYLLHHPKTGAITWQLYQTSTPDVYLAVSNTIKGVVFIKNNTLKLEYFEENAIKSIVLSVQFQ
;
A
#
# COMPACT_ATOMS: atom_id res chain seq x y z
N MET A 1 33.50 17.93 48.14
CA MET A 1 32.49 18.30 47.12
C MET A 1 32.79 17.80 45.70
N LYS A 2 34.06 17.55 45.29
CA LYS A 2 34.40 17.09 43.92
C LYS A 2 33.98 15.65 43.57
N LYS A 3 33.86 14.72 44.54
CA LYS A 3 33.53 13.30 44.27
C LYS A 3 32.08 13.07 43.83
N ASN A 4 31.13 13.88 44.30
CA ASN A 4 29.72 13.78 43.91
C ASN A 4 29.44 14.32 42.49
N GLN A 5 30.23 15.29 42.02
CA GLN A 5 30.11 15.78 40.64
C GLN A 5 30.56 14.75 39.60
N HIS A 6 31.58 13.95 39.91
CA HIS A 6 32.08 12.92 39.00
C HIS A 6 31.06 11.80 38.79
N ASN A 7 30.38 11.37 39.86
CA ASN A 7 29.33 10.34 39.78
C ASN A 7 28.06 10.87 39.08
N PHE A 8 27.72 12.15 39.29
CA PHE A 8 26.59 12.80 38.62
C PHE A 8 26.82 12.96 37.11
N LEU A 9 28.03 13.38 36.71
CA LEU A 9 28.38 13.51 35.30
C LEU A 9 28.41 12.16 34.57
N GLN A 10 28.86 11.10 35.25
CA GLN A 10 28.88 9.74 34.71
C GLN A 10 27.47 9.15 34.54
N GLN A 11 26.54 9.47 35.46
CA GLN A 11 25.12 9.07 35.34
C GLN A 11 24.41 9.82 34.20
N VAL A 12 24.68 11.10 33.99
CA VAL A 12 24.14 11.89 32.87
C VAL A 12 24.68 11.39 31.53
N LEU A 13 25.96 11.03 31.46
CA LEU A 13 26.58 10.47 30.24
C LEU A 13 25.97 9.10 29.87
N PHE A 14 25.64 8.27 30.87
CA PHE A 14 24.99 6.97 30.66
C PHE A 14 23.52 7.13 30.22
N LEU A 15 22.79 8.10 30.77
CA LEU A 15 21.42 8.43 30.36
C LEU A 15 21.34 9.05 28.96
N MET A 16 22.33 9.85 28.56
CA MET A 16 22.39 10.47 27.24
C MET A 16 22.78 9.46 26.14
N GLY A 17 23.57 8.43 26.46
CA GLY A 17 23.92 7.35 25.52
C GLY A 17 22.75 6.44 25.15
N PHE A 18 21.79 6.24 26.07
CA PHE A 18 20.62 5.39 25.83
C PHE A 18 19.63 6.00 24.81
N MET A 19 19.62 7.33 24.65
CA MET A 19 18.67 8.04 23.78
C MET A 19 19.05 8.00 22.28
N LEU A 20 20.29 7.62 21.94
CA LEU A 20 20.80 7.65 20.56
C LEU A 20 20.65 6.31 19.81
N CYS A 21 20.32 5.20 20.48
CA CYS A 21 20.19 3.89 19.83
C CYS A 21 18.77 3.55 19.33
N GLY A 22 17.78 4.42 19.56
CA GLY A 22 16.37 4.12 19.29
C GLY A 22 15.88 4.26 17.84
N TYR A 23 16.70 4.78 16.91
CA TYR A 23 16.20 5.22 15.59
C TYR A 23 16.55 4.31 14.41
N ALA A 24 17.32 3.23 14.61
CA ALA A 24 17.82 2.41 13.50
C ALA A 24 16.82 1.36 12.95
N GLN A 25 15.67 1.14 13.61
CA GLN A 25 14.76 0.04 13.25
C GLN A 25 13.60 0.46 12.32
N ALA A 26 13.40 1.77 12.08
CA ALA A 26 12.25 2.26 11.30
C ALA A 26 12.51 2.31 9.78
N GLN A 27 13.74 2.09 9.32
CA GLN A 27 14.12 2.33 7.93
C GLN A 27 13.91 1.12 7.01
N GLU A 28 13.70 -0.08 7.57
CA GLU A 28 13.62 -1.30 6.76
C GLU A 28 12.29 -1.49 6.02
N LEU A 29 11.16 -1.01 6.54
CA LEU A 29 9.87 -1.25 5.86
C LEU A 29 9.63 -0.33 4.66
N ASN A 30 10.17 0.89 4.71
CA ASN A 30 9.95 1.94 3.70
C ASN A 30 10.53 1.60 2.32
N GLN A 31 11.42 0.61 2.22
CA GLN A 31 12.00 0.18 0.95
C GLN A 31 11.06 -0.73 0.15
N TYR A 32 9.98 -1.22 0.76
CA TYR A 32 9.06 -2.17 0.13
C TYR A 32 7.81 -1.46 -0.36
N LYS A 33 7.54 -1.56 -1.66
CA LYS A 33 6.33 -1.01 -2.28
C LYS A 33 5.10 -1.87 -1.99
N TYR A 34 5.33 -3.17 -1.97
CA TYR A 34 4.28 -4.18 -2.03
C TYR A 34 4.18 -4.97 -0.72
N ALA A 35 3.02 -5.56 -0.49
CA ALA A 35 2.83 -6.57 0.54
C ALA A 35 2.05 -7.78 0.01
N LEU A 36 2.46 -8.97 0.40
CA LEU A 36 1.73 -10.21 0.14
C LEU A 36 1.12 -10.72 1.44
N VAL A 37 -0.18 -11.00 1.39
CA VAL A 37 -0.92 -11.66 2.46
C VAL A 37 -1.37 -13.03 1.92
N PRO A 38 -1.19 -14.14 2.65
CA PRO A 38 -1.72 -15.41 2.19
C PRO A 38 -3.25 -15.35 2.12
N SER A 39 -3.92 -16.11 1.24
CA SER A 39 -5.40 -16.17 1.26
C SER A 39 -5.93 -17.03 2.40
N LYS A 40 -5.05 -17.83 3.01
CA LYS A 40 -5.34 -18.66 4.18
C LYS A 40 -4.15 -18.65 5.12
N PHE A 41 -4.37 -18.20 6.36
CA PHE A 41 -3.35 -18.33 7.39
C PHE A 41 -3.23 -19.78 7.86
N SER A 42 -2.03 -20.19 8.27
CA SER A 42 -1.70 -21.59 8.58
C SER A 42 -2.56 -22.20 9.69
N PHE A 43 -2.98 -21.38 10.66
CA PHE A 43 -3.84 -21.80 11.78
C PHE A 43 -5.32 -21.89 11.44
N LEU A 44 -5.74 -21.34 10.29
CA LEU A 44 -7.15 -21.36 9.86
C LEU A 44 -7.45 -22.65 9.08
N LYS A 45 -8.70 -23.11 9.18
CA LYS A 45 -9.17 -24.29 8.42
C LYS A 45 -9.60 -23.91 7.00
N GLU A 46 -10.24 -22.76 6.86
CA GLU A 46 -10.83 -22.28 5.61
C GLU A 46 -10.11 -21.02 5.10
N VAL A 47 -10.24 -20.76 3.81
CA VAL A 47 -9.74 -19.55 3.14
C VAL A 47 -10.51 -18.35 3.68
N ASP A 48 -9.80 -17.28 4.01
CA ASP A 48 -10.36 -16.04 4.59
C ASP A 48 -11.32 -16.27 5.77
N ALA A 49 -11.09 -17.32 6.57
CA ALA A 49 -11.93 -17.59 7.73
C ALA A 49 -11.94 -16.39 8.69
N TYR A 50 -13.14 -16.03 9.13
CA TYR A 50 -13.40 -14.81 9.92
C TYR A 50 -12.98 -13.50 9.22
N HIS A 51 -12.77 -13.52 7.90
CA HIS A 51 -12.30 -12.39 7.09
C HIS A 51 -10.91 -11.86 7.47
N LEU A 52 -10.04 -12.67 8.09
CA LEU A 52 -8.74 -12.20 8.58
C LEU A 52 -7.77 -11.85 7.45
N ASN A 53 -7.84 -12.54 6.32
CA ASN A 53 -6.93 -12.36 5.19
C ASN A 53 -7.32 -11.06 4.45
N THR A 54 -8.60 -10.92 4.14
CA THR A 54 -9.16 -9.68 3.56
C THR A 54 -8.92 -8.48 4.48
N LEU A 55 -9.15 -8.62 5.79
CA LEU A 55 -8.93 -7.52 6.74
C LEU A 55 -7.45 -7.14 6.83
N SER A 56 -6.54 -8.12 6.85
CA SER A 56 -5.09 -7.88 6.82
C SER A 56 -4.66 -7.10 5.57
N LYS A 57 -5.17 -7.48 4.39
CA LYS A 57 -4.94 -6.75 3.13
C LYS A 57 -5.41 -5.30 3.23
N LEU A 58 -6.63 -5.07 3.73
CA LEU A 58 -7.18 -3.71 3.89
C LEU A 58 -6.34 -2.85 4.84
N TYR A 59 -5.84 -3.42 5.94
CA TYR A 59 -4.97 -2.68 6.86
C TYR A 59 -3.62 -2.32 6.25
N LEU A 60 -2.97 -3.22 5.53
CA LEU A 60 -1.70 -2.92 4.87
C LEU A 60 -1.87 -1.87 3.76
N GLN A 61 -2.97 -1.94 3.01
CA GLN A 61 -3.35 -0.88 2.05
C GLN A 61 -3.55 0.46 2.75
N LYS A 62 -4.24 0.47 3.89
CA LYS A 62 -4.39 1.67 4.73
C LYS A 62 -3.04 2.24 5.20
N TYR A 63 -2.03 1.40 5.37
CA TYR A 63 -0.67 1.80 5.72
C TYR A 63 0.26 2.01 4.50
N GLY A 64 -0.30 2.12 3.30
CA GLY A 64 0.42 2.57 2.11
C GLY A 64 1.16 1.47 1.32
N PHE A 65 0.89 0.19 1.60
CA PHE A 65 1.39 -0.91 0.78
C PHE A 65 0.42 -1.23 -0.36
N GLU A 66 0.93 -1.44 -1.57
CA GLU A 66 0.16 -2.13 -2.60
C GLU A 66 0.07 -3.62 -2.23
N THR A 67 -1.08 -4.02 -1.69
CA THR A 67 -1.24 -5.34 -1.06
C THR A 67 -2.13 -6.26 -1.87
N TYR A 68 -1.67 -7.50 -2.03
CA TYR A 68 -2.38 -8.57 -2.72
C TYR A 68 -2.49 -9.80 -1.84
N LEU A 69 -3.60 -10.53 -1.99
CA LEU A 69 -3.68 -11.92 -1.57
C LEU A 69 -2.92 -12.80 -2.57
N ASP A 70 -2.42 -13.95 -2.13
CA ASP A 70 -1.80 -14.93 -3.02
C ASP A 70 -2.76 -15.50 -4.09
N SER A 71 -4.08 -15.31 -3.92
CA SER A 71 -5.12 -15.68 -4.89
C SER A 71 -5.55 -14.54 -5.82
N ASP A 72 -5.11 -13.32 -5.58
CA ASP A 72 -5.46 -12.18 -6.43
C ASP A 72 -4.70 -12.22 -7.76
N THR A 73 -5.27 -11.57 -8.78
CA THR A 73 -4.52 -11.19 -9.98
C THR A 73 -3.51 -10.10 -9.63
N GLN A 74 -2.22 -10.39 -9.81
CA GLN A 74 -1.11 -9.52 -9.42
C GLN A 74 -0.43 -8.92 -10.66
N PRO A 75 0.08 -7.67 -10.58
CA PRO A 75 0.80 -7.07 -11.69
C PRO A 75 2.15 -7.77 -11.92
N GLU A 76 2.68 -7.68 -13.13
CA GLU A 76 3.89 -8.40 -13.54
C GLU A 76 5.09 -8.08 -12.65
N ASP A 77 5.24 -6.83 -12.22
CA ASP A 77 6.33 -6.39 -11.35
C ASP A 77 6.25 -6.95 -9.92
N PHE A 78 5.04 -7.28 -9.44
CA PHE A 78 4.83 -8.00 -8.19
C PHE A 78 5.20 -9.48 -8.31
N VAL A 79 4.93 -10.10 -9.46
CA VAL A 79 5.20 -11.52 -9.69
C VAL A 79 6.69 -11.76 -9.95
N GLN A 80 7.32 -10.92 -10.77
CA GLN A 80 8.72 -11.10 -11.18
C GLN A 80 9.73 -10.77 -10.08
N ASN A 81 9.40 -9.83 -9.18
CA ASN A 81 10.29 -9.43 -8.11
C ASN A 81 9.70 -9.82 -6.75
N ASN A 82 10.39 -10.71 -6.03
CA ASN A 82 9.96 -11.11 -4.69
C ASN A 82 10.50 -10.19 -3.58
N CYS A 83 11.55 -9.41 -3.83
CA CYS A 83 12.22 -8.62 -2.80
C CYS A 83 11.78 -7.15 -2.78
N ASN A 84 10.85 -6.74 -3.64
CA ASN A 84 10.16 -5.45 -3.54
C ASN A 84 8.87 -5.52 -2.70
N LYS A 85 8.55 -6.70 -2.15
CA LYS A 85 7.40 -6.94 -1.29
C LYS A 85 7.77 -7.51 0.07
N ILE A 86 6.98 -7.15 1.08
CA ILE A 86 6.97 -7.82 2.37
C ILE A 86 5.98 -8.98 2.38
N PHE A 87 6.26 -9.99 3.19
CA PHE A 87 5.38 -11.14 3.39
C PHE A 87 4.77 -11.03 4.78
N MET A 88 3.45 -10.82 4.83
CA MET A 88 2.72 -10.76 6.09
C MET A 88 2.26 -12.16 6.50
N ASP A 89 2.39 -12.45 7.78
CA ASP A 89 1.90 -13.65 8.41
C ASP A 89 1.24 -13.32 9.76
N LEU A 90 0.41 -14.23 10.25
CA LEU A 90 -0.24 -14.13 11.55
C LEU A 90 0.11 -15.35 12.40
N ILE A 91 0.63 -15.11 13.59
CA ILE A 91 0.90 -16.14 14.59
C ILE A 91 -0.24 -16.13 15.61
N GLU A 92 -0.91 -17.27 15.73
CA GLU A 92 -1.90 -17.56 16.77
C GLU A 92 -1.21 -18.14 18.02
N ASN A 93 -1.58 -17.66 19.20
CA ASN A 93 -1.10 -18.18 20.49
C ASN A 93 -2.24 -18.26 21.51
N ASN A 94 -3.33 -18.90 21.11
CA ASN A 94 -4.57 -18.94 21.87
C ASN A 94 -4.42 -19.69 23.20
N SER A 95 -5.18 -19.25 24.20
CA SER A 95 -5.38 -19.97 25.45
C SER A 95 -6.86 -20.30 25.64
N LEU A 96 -7.19 -21.10 26.66
CA LEU A 96 -8.55 -21.59 26.91
C LEU A 96 -9.60 -20.45 26.98
N PHE A 97 -9.19 -19.24 27.37
CA PHE A 97 -10.09 -18.10 27.57
C PHE A 97 -9.69 -16.86 26.76
N ALA A 98 -8.75 -16.99 25.82
CA ALA A 98 -8.26 -15.84 25.08
C ALA A 98 -7.78 -16.19 23.68
N THR A 99 -8.19 -15.39 22.72
CA THR A 99 -7.65 -15.39 21.36
C THR A 99 -6.51 -14.40 21.27
N LYS A 100 -5.35 -14.83 20.76
CA LYS A 100 -4.15 -14.02 20.67
C LYS A 100 -3.56 -14.04 19.27
N ILE A 101 -3.27 -12.86 18.74
CA ILE A 101 -2.70 -12.68 17.40
C ILE A 101 -1.46 -11.80 17.49
N THR A 102 -0.39 -12.24 16.82
CA THR A 102 0.80 -11.44 16.54
C THR A 102 0.99 -11.32 15.03
N ILE A 103 1.15 -10.10 14.53
CA ILE A 103 1.47 -9.83 13.13
C ILE A 103 2.98 -9.97 12.93
N VAL A 104 3.39 -10.65 11.87
CA VAL A 104 4.80 -10.80 11.49
C VAL A 104 5.00 -10.35 10.06
N LEU A 105 5.98 -9.49 9.84
CA LEU A 105 6.40 -9.06 8.50
C LEU A 105 7.77 -9.67 8.20
N LYS A 106 7.89 -10.32 7.05
CA LYS A 106 9.11 -10.98 6.60
C LYS A 106 9.59 -10.40 5.27
N ASP A 107 10.88 -10.53 5.01
CA ASP A 107 11.48 -10.26 3.71
C ASP A 107 11.34 -11.46 2.75
N CYS A 108 11.84 -11.32 1.53
CA CYS A 108 11.85 -12.39 0.51
C CYS A 108 12.72 -13.61 0.87
N LYS A 109 13.58 -13.49 1.88
CA LYS A 109 14.43 -14.59 2.38
C LYS A 109 13.82 -15.26 3.61
N GLY A 110 12.67 -14.78 4.08
CA GLY A 110 11.98 -15.28 5.27
C GLY A 110 12.49 -14.69 6.59
N ASN A 111 13.38 -13.70 6.55
CA ASN A 111 13.83 -13.02 7.76
C ASN A 111 12.71 -12.13 8.31
N ILE A 112 12.57 -12.09 9.62
CA ILE A 112 11.59 -11.22 10.28
C ILE A 112 12.13 -9.78 10.26
N LEU A 113 11.45 -8.91 9.53
CA LEU A 113 11.73 -7.47 9.49
C LEU A 113 11.16 -6.80 10.75
N SER A 114 9.93 -7.16 11.12
CA SER A 114 9.33 -6.68 12.35
C SER A 114 8.13 -7.53 12.77
N LYS A 115 7.72 -7.36 14.02
CA LYS A 115 6.53 -8.00 14.61
C LYS A 115 5.73 -6.98 15.39
N SER A 116 4.41 -7.15 15.44
CA SER A 116 3.58 -6.41 16.39
C SER A 116 3.79 -6.93 17.82
N GLU A 117 3.33 -6.16 18.80
CA GLU A 117 3.03 -6.73 20.11
C GLU A 117 1.89 -7.75 19.99
N GLU A 118 1.85 -8.72 20.91
CA GLU A 118 0.77 -9.72 20.98
C GLU A 118 -0.54 -9.04 21.40
N ALA A 119 -1.54 -9.08 20.53
CA ALA A 119 -2.87 -8.54 20.82
C ALA A 119 -3.82 -9.66 21.27
N THR A 120 -4.63 -9.38 22.29
CA THR A 120 -5.48 -10.38 22.93
C THR A 120 -6.94 -9.96 22.98
N SER A 121 -7.86 -10.85 22.57
CA SER A 121 -9.30 -10.73 22.81
C SER A 121 -9.79 -11.86 23.72
N ARG A 122 -10.79 -11.57 24.55
CA ARG A 122 -11.45 -12.55 25.45
C ARG A 122 -12.91 -12.79 25.06
N GLU A 123 -13.30 -12.34 23.87
CA GLU A 123 -14.64 -12.62 23.34
C GLU A 123 -14.81 -14.13 23.11
N LYS A 124 -16.03 -14.61 23.37
CA LYS A 124 -16.35 -16.05 23.25
C LYS A 124 -16.58 -16.47 21.80
N GLU A 125 -17.16 -15.57 21.00
CA GLU A 125 -17.41 -15.82 19.59
C GLU A 125 -16.11 -15.69 18.79
N TYR A 126 -15.65 -16.79 18.19
CA TYR A 126 -14.36 -16.84 17.49
C TYR A 126 -14.19 -15.75 16.44
N ALA A 127 -15.19 -15.54 15.59
CA ALA A 127 -15.13 -14.52 14.55
C ALA A 127 -14.88 -13.12 15.15
N VAL A 128 -15.56 -12.79 16.25
CA VAL A 128 -15.42 -11.52 16.95
C VAL A 128 -14.05 -11.44 17.62
N ALA A 129 -13.64 -12.51 18.32
CA ALA A 129 -12.38 -12.56 19.07
C ALA A 129 -11.16 -12.37 18.15
N TYR A 130 -11.10 -13.10 17.03
CA TYR A 130 -10.03 -12.97 16.06
C TYR A 130 -9.99 -11.60 15.39
N ASN A 131 -11.14 -11.09 14.96
CA ASN A 131 -11.21 -9.75 14.36
C ASN A 131 -10.75 -8.68 15.36
N MET A 132 -11.18 -8.77 16.61
CA MET A 132 -10.78 -7.79 17.64
C MET A 132 -9.28 -7.86 17.91
N ALA A 133 -8.72 -9.06 18.11
CA ALA A 133 -7.29 -9.24 18.31
C ALA A 133 -6.48 -8.70 17.12
N LEU A 134 -6.87 -9.01 15.88
CA LEU A 134 -6.20 -8.53 14.68
C LEU A 134 -6.24 -7.00 14.55
N ARG A 135 -7.41 -6.38 14.78
CA ARG A 135 -7.55 -4.91 14.74
C ARG A 135 -6.68 -4.23 15.79
N MET A 136 -6.62 -4.79 17.01
CA MET A 136 -5.75 -4.28 18.06
C MET A 136 -4.27 -4.42 17.70
N ALA A 137 -3.87 -5.57 17.14
CA ALA A 137 -2.49 -5.77 16.68
C ALA A 137 -2.09 -4.69 15.65
N PHE A 138 -2.89 -4.47 14.61
CA PHE A 138 -2.62 -3.41 13.62
C PHE A 138 -2.64 -2.01 14.22
N ASN A 139 -3.63 -1.69 15.04
CA ASN A 139 -3.76 -0.37 15.64
C ASN A 139 -2.59 -0.03 16.59
N ASN A 140 -1.96 -1.02 17.19
CA ASN A 140 -0.80 -0.84 18.07
C ASN A 140 0.53 -0.99 17.34
N TYR A 141 0.53 -1.39 16.06
CA TYR A 141 1.76 -1.65 15.32
C TYR A 141 2.34 -0.36 14.72
N LEU A 142 3.20 0.30 15.50
CA LEU A 142 3.80 1.58 15.13
C LEU A 142 4.66 1.52 13.86
N ALA A 143 5.32 0.39 13.60
CA ALA A 143 6.18 0.24 12.42
C ALA A 143 5.42 0.40 11.10
N LEU A 144 4.15 -0.01 11.03
CA LEU A 144 3.31 0.16 9.84
C LEU A 144 2.76 1.58 9.68
N LYS A 145 2.45 2.28 10.77
CA LYS A 145 1.82 3.61 10.72
C LYS A 145 2.69 4.69 10.06
N ASN A 146 4.01 4.52 10.15
CA ASN A 146 4.98 5.47 9.62
C ASN A 146 5.52 5.06 8.23
N HIS A 147 4.92 4.03 7.62
CA HIS A 147 5.36 3.56 6.33
C HIS A 147 5.14 4.64 5.25
N GLN A 148 6.23 5.00 4.58
CA GLN A 148 6.23 5.87 3.41
C GLN A 148 7.22 5.27 2.43
N TYR A 149 6.71 4.76 1.31
CA TYR A 149 7.54 4.12 0.31
C TYR A 149 8.61 5.09 -0.21
N LYS A 150 9.88 4.69 -0.08
CA LYS A 150 11.04 5.40 -0.61
C LYS A 150 11.77 4.44 -1.55
N PRO A 151 11.69 4.66 -2.87
CA PRO A 151 12.35 3.78 -3.83
C PRO A 151 13.86 3.76 -3.55
N THR A 152 14.39 2.56 -3.30
CA THR A 152 15.85 2.37 -3.18
C THR A 152 16.43 2.37 -4.59
N ALA A 153 17.58 3.02 -4.79
CA ALA A 153 18.19 3.28 -6.10
C ALA A 153 18.54 2.03 -6.94
N THR A 154 18.26 0.82 -6.44
CA THR A 154 18.59 -0.46 -7.07
C THR A 154 17.52 -0.98 -8.06
N GLU A 155 16.37 -0.30 -8.20
CA GLU A 155 15.31 -0.69 -9.14
C GLU A 155 15.32 0.03 -10.50
N LYS A 156 16.36 0.82 -10.83
CA LYS A 156 16.54 1.29 -12.21
C LYS A 156 17.27 0.23 -13.04
N LYS A 157 16.60 -0.88 -13.36
CA LYS A 157 17.02 -1.73 -14.47
C LYS A 157 16.36 -1.21 -15.74
N GLU A 158 17.01 -0.22 -16.33
CA GLU A 158 16.75 0.25 -17.67
C GLU A 158 16.93 -0.91 -18.66
N PRO A 159 15.94 -1.26 -19.49
CA PRO A 159 16.19 -2.14 -20.63
C PRO A 159 16.98 -1.33 -21.65
N GLU A 160 18.28 -1.63 -21.74
CA GLU A 160 19.14 -1.24 -22.84
C GLU A 160 18.57 -1.86 -24.13
N ILE A 161 17.95 -1.04 -24.98
CA ILE A 161 17.65 -1.42 -26.37
C ILE A 161 18.50 -0.55 -27.29
N LEU A 162 19.55 -1.19 -27.79
CA LEU A 162 20.31 -0.79 -28.96
C LEU A 162 19.39 -0.77 -30.19
N HIS A 163 19.02 0.40 -30.69
CA HIS A 163 18.79 0.56 -32.12
C HIS A 163 19.10 1.97 -32.62
N ASN A 164 19.83 2.01 -33.73
CA ASN A 164 20.44 3.17 -34.34
C ASN A 164 19.44 4.23 -34.81
N GLN A 165 19.93 5.46 -34.71
CA GLN A 165 19.38 6.69 -35.23
C GLN A 165 19.16 6.64 -36.76
N THR A 166 18.09 7.29 -37.23
CA THR A 166 18.18 8.18 -38.39
C THR A 166 17.35 9.43 -38.09
N THR A 167 18.07 10.54 -38.11
CA THR A 167 17.74 11.94 -37.86
C THR A 167 17.04 12.56 -39.08
N THR A 168 16.16 13.57 -38.92
CA THR A 168 16.46 15.03 -38.97
C THR A 168 15.10 15.83 -39.01
N PRO A 169 15.01 17.18 -38.89
CA PRO A 169 14.87 17.93 -37.63
C PRO A 169 13.81 19.09 -37.71
N ILE A 170 13.86 20.01 -36.73
CA ILE A 170 13.25 21.37 -36.63
C ILE A 170 11.90 21.40 -35.87
N ASP A 171 11.89 21.57 -34.54
CA ASP A 171 12.18 22.77 -33.71
C ASP A 171 10.94 23.67 -33.47
N SER A 172 10.36 23.55 -32.29
CA SER A 172 10.00 24.69 -31.43
C SER A 172 9.66 24.20 -30.03
N ALA A 173 10.38 24.75 -29.06
CA ALA A 173 10.30 24.48 -27.65
C ALA A 173 9.09 25.15 -26.96
N GLN A 174 8.77 24.61 -25.77
CA GLN A 174 7.83 25.08 -24.73
C GLN A 174 6.36 24.71 -25.01
N ASP A 175 5.68 23.84 -24.25
CA ASP A 175 5.61 23.78 -22.78
C ASP A 175 5.37 22.35 -22.22
N LEU A 176 5.88 22.13 -20.99
CA LEU A 176 5.60 20.96 -20.16
C LEU A 176 4.10 20.91 -19.78
N ASN A 177 3.35 19.89 -20.25
CA ASN A 177 2.14 19.34 -19.58
C ASN A 177 1.50 18.16 -20.36
N THR A 178 2.25 17.10 -20.70
CA THR A 178 1.66 15.96 -21.44
C THR A 178 2.00 14.62 -20.80
N THR A 179 1.30 14.27 -19.71
CA THR A 179 1.35 12.91 -19.13
C THR A 179 0.03 12.40 -18.51
N ASN A 180 -1.13 13.03 -18.76
CA ASN A 180 -2.43 12.55 -18.22
C ASN A 180 -3.43 12.11 -19.33
N THR A 181 -2.95 11.46 -20.39
CA THR A 181 -3.83 10.84 -21.39
C THR A 181 -4.09 9.39 -21.00
N PHE A 182 -5.35 9.01 -20.82
CA PHE A 182 -5.76 7.64 -20.48
C PHE A 182 -6.39 6.95 -21.68
N LEU A 183 -6.19 5.64 -21.79
CA LEU A 183 -6.92 4.77 -22.71
C LEU A 183 -8.13 4.18 -21.99
N ALA A 184 -9.30 4.21 -22.63
CA ALA A 184 -10.52 3.61 -22.12
C ALA A 184 -10.82 2.28 -22.82
N ALA A 185 -10.94 1.21 -22.03
CA ALA A 185 -11.42 -0.10 -22.48
C ALA A 185 -12.87 -0.32 -22.00
N LYS A 186 -13.76 -0.72 -22.90
CA LYS A 186 -15.18 -0.99 -22.57
C LYS A 186 -15.33 -2.27 -21.75
N THR A 187 -16.21 -2.25 -20.77
CA THR A 187 -16.58 -3.40 -19.92
C THR A 187 -18.10 -3.57 -19.91
N ALA A 188 -18.60 -4.66 -19.32
CA ALA A 188 -20.04 -4.91 -19.19
C ALA A 188 -20.76 -3.87 -18.31
N GLN A 189 -20.04 -3.18 -17.41
CA GLN A 189 -20.62 -2.23 -16.45
C GLN A 189 -20.12 -0.78 -16.64
N GLY A 190 -19.34 -0.50 -17.68
CA GLY A 190 -18.78 0.84 -17.94
C GLY A 190 -17.42 0.78 -18.62
N TYR A 191 -16.40 1.43 -18.07
CA TYR A 191 -15.07 1.56 -18.69
C TYR A 191 -13.93 1.39 -17.70
N LEU A 192 -12.82 0.86 -18.19
CA LEU A 192 -11.53 0.80 -17.50
C LEU A 192 -10.59 1.82 -18.11
N LEU A 193 -10.10 2.77 -17.30
CA LEU A 193 -9.08 3.72 -17.72
C LEU A 193 -7.70 3.23 -17.30
N HIS A 194 -6.78 3.09 -18.26
CA HIS A 194 -5.39 2.76 -17.99
C HIS A 194 -4.45 3.74 -18.69
N HIS A 195 -3.27 3.96 -18.10
CA HIS A 195 -2.29 4.86 -18.69
C HIS A 195 -1.48 4.12 -19.78
N PRO A 196 -1.32 4.69 -21.00
CA PRO A 196 -0.80 3.97 -22.18
C PRO A 196 0.65 3.52 -22.03
N LYS A 197 1.46 4.22 -21.23
CA LYS A 197 2.88 3.86 -21.04
C LYS A 197 3.12 2.83 -19.95
N THR A 198 2.23 2.76 -18.96
CA THR A 198 2.41 1.88 -17.79
C THR A 198 1.48 0.68 -17.82
N GLY A 199 0.43 0.70 -18.66
CA GLY A 199 -0.60 -0.33 -18.70
C GLY A 199 -1.43 -0.43 -17.41
N ALA A 200 -1.12 0.39 -16.39
CA ALA A 200 -1.75 0.34 -15.09
C ALA A 200 -3.16 0.93 -15.16
N ILE A 201 -4.14 0.16 -14.67
CA ILE A 201 -5.51 0.63 -14.49
C ILE A 201 -5.47 1.71 -13.41
N THR A 202 -5.87 2.92 -13.79
CA THR A 202 -5.90 4.08 -12.89
C THR A 202 -7.31 4.28 -12.33
N TRP A 203 -8.34 3.98 -13.13
CA TRP A 203 -9.73 4.18 -12.74
C TRP A 203 -10.67 3.14 -13.33
N GLN A 204 -11.62 2.70 -12.51
CA GLN A 204 -12.82 2.00 -12.94
C GLN A 204 -13.99 2.98 -12.99
N LEU A 205 -14.63 3.09 -14.17
CA LEU A 205 -15.83 3.88 -14.38
C LEU A 205 -17.03 2.94 -14.46
N TYR A 206 -18.03 3.15 -13.60
CA TYR A 206 -19.30 2.43 -13.63
C TYR A 206 -20.39 3.33 -14.24
N GLN A 207 -21.16 2.78 -15.18
CA GLN A 207 -22.32 3.46 -15.73
C GLN A 207 -23.36 3.72 -14.64
N THR A 208 -23.94 4.92 -14.66
CA THR A 208 -25.09 5.26 -13.83
C THR A 208 -26.38 5.23 -14.65
N SER A 209 -27.53 5.37 -13.98
CA SER A 209 -28.81 5.55 -14.66
C SER A 209 -28.91 6.89 -15.43
N THR A 210 -28.01 7.83 -15.15
CA THR A 210 -27.97 9.13 -15.82
C THR A 210 -26.97 9.06 -16.98
N PRO A 211 -27.40 9.37 -18.22
CA PRO A 211 -26.48 9.43 -19.36
C PRO A 211 -25.31 10.38 -19.10
N ASP A 212 -24.14 10.03 -19.62
CA ASP A 212 -22.90 10.81 -19.53
C ASP A 212 -22.36 11.07 -18.12
N VAL A 213 -22.87 10.35 -17.11
CA VAL A 213 -22.40 10.37 -15.73
C VAL A 213 -21.97 8.96 -15.30
N TYR A 214 -20.79 8.87 -14.71
CA TYR A 214 -20.13 7.64 -14.29
C TYR A 214 -19.66 7.75 -12.85
N LEU A 215 -19.74 6.67 -12.08
CA LEU A 215 -19.03 6.58 -10.80
C LEU A 215 -17.59 6.20 -11.08
N ALA A 216 -16.65 7.01 -10.57
CA ALA A 216 -15.23 6.79 -10.75
C ALA A 216 -14.60 6.28 -9.46
N VAL A 217 -13.97 5.11 -9.54
CA VAL A 217 -13.31 4.48 -8.41
C VAL A 217 -11.86 4.19 -8.78
N SER A 218 -10.95 4.75 -7.98
CA SER A 218 -9.55 4.33 -7.91
C SER A 218 -9.24 3.85 -6.49
N ASN A 219 -7.98 3.49 -6.25
CA ASN A 219 -7.52 3.03 -4.94
C ASN A 219 -7.57 4.13 -3.86
N THR A 220 -7.42 5.39 -4.26
CA THR A 220 -7.30 6.53 -3.32
C THR A 220 -8.48 7.49 -3.42
N ILE A 221 -9.09 7.60 -4.59
CA ILE A 221 -10.11 8.60 -4.87
C ILE A 221 -11.38 7.91 -5.38
N LYS A 222 -12.51 8.27 -4.76
CA LYS A 222 -13.86 7.97 -5.25
C LYS A 222 -14.51 9.28 -5.66
N GLY A 223 -15.09 9.30 -6.83
CA GLY A 223 -15.66 10.52 -7.39
C GLY A 223 -16.70 10.23 -8.46
N VAL A 224 -17.07 11.28 -9.18
CA VAL A 224 -18.00 11.22 -10.30
C VAL A 224 -17.29 11.74 -11.52
N VAL A 225 -17.38 11.00 -12.61
CA VAL A 225 -16.96 11.44 -13.93
C VAL A 225 -18.18 11.85 -14.72
N PHE A 226 -18.16 13.02 -15.32
CA PHE A 226 -19.24 13.47 -16.19
C PHE A 226 -18.72 14.22 -17.41
N ILE A 227 -19.51 14.24 -18.48
CA ILE A 227 -19.19 14.97 -19.70
C ILE A 227 -19.93 16.30 -19.68
N LYS A 228 -19.20 17.41 -19.78
CA LYS A 228 -19.76 18.77 -19.87
C LYS A 228 -19.04 19.54 -20.96
N ASN A 229 -19.77 20.10 -21.93
CA ASN A 229 -19.22 20.79 -23.10
C ASN A 229 -18.17 19.96 -23.85
N ASN A 230 -18.50 18.69 -24.12
CA ASN A 230 -17.60 17.72 -24.76
C ASN A 230 -16.27 17.47 -24.01
N THR A 231 -16.20 17.85 -22.73
CA THR A 231 -15.02 17.67 -21.86
C THR A 231 -15.37 16.71 -20.74
N LEU A 232 -14.56 15.68 -20.56
CA LEU A 232 -14.72 14.68 -19.52
C LEU A 232 -14.03 15.18 -18.24
N LYS A 233 -14.78 15.32 -17.15
CA LYS A 233 -14.28 15.84 -15.87
C LYS A 233 -14.51 14.84 -14.76
N LEU A 234 -13.52 14.69 -13.90
CA LEU A 234 -13.59 13.96 -12.64
C LEU A 234 -13.73 14.96 -11.50
N GLU A 235 -14.79 14.82 -10.71
CA GLU A 235 -14.96 15.54 -9.45
C GLU A 235 -14.90 14.56 -8.28
N TYR A 236 -14.15 14.95 -7.25
CA TYR A 236 -13.99 14.15 -6.03
C TYR A 236 -13.82 15.06 -4.83
N PHE A 237 -14.09 14.51 -3.64
CA PHE A 237 -14.00 15.25 -2.39
C PHE A 237 -12.70 14.91 -1.67
N GLU A 238 -11.89 15.92 -1.38
CA GLU A 238 -10.60 15.78 -0.70
C GLU A 238 -10.31 17.05 0.12
N GLU A 239 -9.75 16.91 1.32
CA GLU A 239 -9.40 18.05 2.20
C GLU A 239 -10.56 19.01 2.48
N ASN A 240 -11.77 18.46 2.61
CA ASN A 240 -13.00 19.21 2.87
C ASN A 240 -13.46 20.14 1.72
N ALA A 241 -12.98 19.89 0.49
CA ALA A 241 -13.36 20.62 -0.70
C ALA A 241 -13.60 19.68 -1.90
N ILE A 242 -14.36 20.16 -2.89
CA ILE A 242 -14.51 19.47 -4.17
C ILE A 242 -13.35 19.86 -5.07
N LYS A 243 -12.57 18.87 -5.51
CA LYS A 243 -11.53 19.02 -6.53
C LYS A 243 -12.08 18.54 -7.88
N SER A 244 -11.74 19.24 -8.96
CA SER A 244 -12.21 18.96 -10.33
C SER A 244 -11.01 18.88 -11.27
N ILE A 245 -10.88 17.76 -11.99
CA ILE A 245 -9.78 17.48 -12.92
C ILE A 245 -10.35 17.14 -14.29
N VAL A 246 -9.75 17.67 -15.35
CA VAL A 246 -10.07 17.29 -16.74
C VAL A 246 -9.33 16.01 -17.09
N LEU A 247 -10.08 15.02 -17.60
CA LEU A 247 -9.51 13.75 -18.07
C LEU A 247 -9.42 13.77 -19.60
N SER A 248 -8.20 13.63 -20.12
CA SER A 248 -7.96 13.38 -21.54
C SER A 248 -8.03 11.88 -21.79
N VAL A 249 -9.14 11.41 -22.39
CA VAL A 249 -9.38 9.98 -22.62
C VAL A 249 -9.49 9.68 -24.11
N GLN A 250 -8.78 8.66 -24.56
CA GLN A 250 -8.94 8.08 -25.89
C GLN A 250 -9.71 6.77 -25.77
N PHE A 251 -10.84 6.69 -26.46
CA PHE A 251 -11.67 5.49 -26.51
C PHE A 251 -11.14 4.56 -27.61
N GLN A 252 -10.97 3.28 -27.26
CA GLN A 252 -10.63 2.21 -28.20
C GLN A 252 -11.87 1.39 -28.55
#